data_AF-A0A954WT81-F1
#
_entry.id   AF-A0A954WT81-F1
#
_cell.length_a   1.000
_cell.length_b   1.000
_cell.length_c   1.000
_cell.angle_alpha   90.00
_cell.angle_beta   90.00
_cell.angle_gamma   90.00
#
_symmetry.space_group_name_H-M   'P 1'
#
loop_
_entity.id
_entity.type
_entity.pdbx_description
1 polymer ?
#
loop_
_entity_poly.entity_id
_entity_poly.type
_entity_poly.pdbx_seq_one_letter_code
_entity_poly.pdbx_strand_id
1 'polypeptide(L)'
;MEDNSGGISGIVIRQTGGGAAPGDFNGNGILDSGDIEQLSVEVRAGTNTASFDLDNNGKVDAADRVVWVEGLKNTYFGDSNLDLSFNSSDFVVVFTAAKYEKGTPATWAEGDWNGDGVFSSADFVVAFSGAGYEAGPRPAQAVPEPAVPAALIAMVVCLMARRNRK
;
A
#
# COMPACT_ATOMS: atom_id res chain seq x y z
N MET A 1 40.20 26.09 35.10
CA MET A 1 39.21 25.17 35.70
C MET A 1 37.93 25.40 34.92
N GLU A 2 37.84 24.94 33.68
CA GLU A 2 37.52 23.54 33.31
C GLU A 2 36.33 23.04 34.12
N ASP A 3 35.15 22.97 33.49
CA ASP A 3 34.63 21.66 33.12
C ASP A 3 34.03 21.69 31.70
N ASN A 4 34.09 20.50 31.11
CA ASN A 4 33.65 20.11 29.79
C ASN A 4 32.69 18.94 30.04
N SER A 5 31.42 19.10 29.65
CA SER A 5 30.50 17.99 29.38
C SER A 5 29.31 18.57 28.61
N GLY A 6 29.14 18.39 27.30
CA GLY A 6 29.22 17.11 26.60
C GLY A 6 27.89 16.36 26.69
N GLY A 7 26.77 17.04 26.43
CA GLY A 7 25.43 16.44 26.37
C GLY A 7 24.85 16.61 24.97
N ILE A 8 25.18 15.67 24.09
CA ILE A 8 24.60 15.48 22.75
C ILE A 8 23.09 15.72 22.78
N SER A 9 22.64 16.85 22.22
CA SER A 9 21.25 17.07 21.83
C SER A 9 20.81 15.86 21.05
N GLY A 10 19.82 15.15 21.58
CA GLY A 10 19.29 13.91 21.02
C GLY A 10 19.13 14.07 19.52
N ILE A 11 19.98 13.36 18.79
CA ILE A 11 19.80 13.12 17.37
C ILE A 11 18.43 12.47 17.28
N VAL A 12 17.42 13.24 16.88
CA VAL A 12 16.23 12.65 16.30
C VAL A 12 16.79 12.05 15.02
N ILE A 13 17.10 10.74 15.04
CA ILE A 13 17.24 9.97 13.82
C ILE A 13 15.86 10.07 13.19
N ARG A 14 15.61 11.14 12.42
CA ARG A 14 14.65 11.06 11.33
C ARG A 14 15.25 9.96 10.47
N GLN A 15 14.67 8.76 10.57
CA GLN A 15 14.96 7.66 9.69
C GLN A 15 14.54 8.10 8.29
N THR A 16 15.37 8.94 7.65
CA THR A 16 15.26 9.42 6.27
C THR A 16 15.87 8.34 5.39
N GLY A 17 15.31 7.15 5.49
CA GLY A 17 15.86 5.92 4.94
C GLY A 17 14.78 4.87 4.74
N GLY A 18 13.68 5.25 4.11
CA GLY A 18 12.81 4.36 3.36
C GLY A 18 12.53 5.09 2.06
N GLY A 19 12.88 4.53 0.90
CA GLY A 19 12.26 4.99 -0.33
C GLY A 19 10.75 4.96 -0.11
N ALA A 20 10.02 5.98 -0.57
CA ALA A 20 8.55 6.02 -0.47
C ALA A 20 8.02 4.62 -0.82
N ALA A 21 7.20 4.05 0.06
CA ALA A 21 6.66 2.72 -0.17
C ALA A 21 5.98 2.73 -1.55
N PRO A 22 6.21 1.72 -2.42
CA PRO A 22 5.50 1.67 -3.70
C PRO A 22 4.00 1.86 -3.47
N GLY A 23 3.37 2.79 -4.19
CA GLY A 23 1.97 3.15 -4.03
C GLY A 23 1.64 4.22 -2.98
N ASP A 24 2.62 4.73 -2.22
CA ASP A 24 2.45 5.90 -1.32
C ASP A 24 2.66 7.18 -2.14
N PHE A 25 1.58 7.70 -2.70
CA PHE A 25 1.61 8.82 -3.63
C PHE A 25 1.61 10.17 -2.92
N ASN A 26 1.06 10.22 -1.70
CA ASN A 26 1.03 11.44 -0.90
C ASN A 26 2.28 11.60 0.00
N GLY A 27 3.12 10.57 0.12
CA GLY A 27 4.40 10.58 0.81
C GLY A 27 4.28 10.58 2.33
N ASN A 28 3.15 10.15 2.89
CA ASN A 28 2.91 10.13 4.33
C ASN A 28 3.48 8.87 5.01
N GLY A 29 4.00 7.91 4.24
CA GLY A 29 4.59 6.66 4.71
C GLY A 29 3.59 5.54 4.99
N ILE A 30 2.31 5.70 4.64
CA ILE A 30 1.23 4.77 4.93
C ILE A 30 0.39 4.58 3.66
N LEU A 31 0.20 3.33 3.22
CA LEU A 31 -0.77 3.04 2.16
C LEU A 31 -2.20 3.16 2.70
N ASP A 32 -2.85 4.27 2.40
CA ASP A 32 -4.20 4.59 2.88
C ASP A 32 -5.15 5.04 1.75
N SER A 33 -6.36 5.46 2.12
CA SER A 33 -7.38 5.85 1.15
C SER A 33 -7.00 7.09 0.34
N GLY A 34 -6.07 7.92 0.85
CA GLY A 34 -5.55 9.09 0.13
C GLY A 34 -4.72 8.70 -1.09
N ASP A 35 -3.98 7.60 -1.03
CA ASP A 35 -3.17 7.13 -2.16
C ASP A 35 -4.02 6.56 -3.28
N ILE A 36 -4.95 5.65 -2.97
CA ILE A 36 -5.86 5.08 -3.97
C ILE A 36 -6.78 6.16 -4.59
N GLU A 37 -7.10 7.22 -3.84
CA GLU A 37 -7.78 8.39 -4.40
C GLU A 37 -6.91 9.13 -5.42
N GLN A 38 -5.64 9.40 -5.11
CA GLN A 38 -4.72 10.03 -6.06
C GLN A 38 -4.53 9.18 -7.32
N LEU A 39 -4.39 7.86 -7.16
CA LEU A 39 -4.33 6.95 -8.29
C LEU A 39 -5.61 6.99 -9.13
N SER A 40 -6.79 7.00 -8.49
CA SER A 40 -8.07 7.08 -9.20
C SER A 40 -8.23 8.42 -9.93
N VAL A 41 -7.76 9.53 -9.35
CA VAL A 41 -7.69 10.83 -10.03
C VAL A 41 -6.79 10.76 -11.27
N GLU A 42 -5.60 10.17 -11.16
CA GLU A 42 -4.67 10.04 -12.29
C GLU A 42 -5.26 9.18 -13.42
N VAL A 43 -5.89 8.05 -13.08
CA VAL A 43 -6.60 7.18 -14.04
C VAL A 43 -7.69 7.94 -14.78
N ARG A 44 -8.52 8.72 -14.05
CA ARG A 44 -9.58 9.54 -14.65
C ARG A 44 -9.03 10.68 -15.51
N ALA A 45 -7.89 11.27 -15.12
CA ALA A 45 -7.23 12.33 -15.87
C ALA A 45 -6.56 11.82 -17.15
N GLY A 46 -6.14 10.54 -17.18
CA GLY A 46 -5.49 9.91 -18.32
C GLY A 46 -4.10 10.46 -18.62
N THR A 47 -3.44 11.06 -17.64
CA THR A 47 -2.13 11.72 -17.78
C THR A 47 -0.96 10.74 -17.81
N ASN A 48 -1.15 9.50 -17.33
CA ASN A 48 -0.18 8.40 -17.34
C ASN A 48 1.18 8.78 -16.73
N THR A 49 1.18 9.51 -15.61
CA THR A 49 2.41 9.87 -14.91
C THR A 49 3.11 8.60 -14.41
N ALA A 50 4.39 8.43 -14.77
CA ALA A 50 5.16 7.21 -14.52
C ALA A 50 5.25 6.79 -13.04
N SER A 51 5.03 7.70 -12.08
CA SER A 51 4.99 7.34 -10.66
C SER A 51 3.76 6.51 -10.29
N PHE A 52 2.67 6.62 -11.05
CA PHE A 52 1.41 5.90 -10.82
C PHE A 52 1.27 4.62 -11.65
N ASP A 53 2.21 4.36 -12.57
CA ASP A 53 2.27 3.13 -13.38
C ASP A 53 2.91 2.01 -12.54
N LEU A 54 2.06 1.26 -11.86
CA LEU A 54 2.44 0.23 -10.89
C LEU A 54 2.70 -1.12 -11.56
N ASP A 55 2.08 -1.40 -12.70
CA ASP A 55 2.33 -2.63 -13.47
C ASP A 55 3.45 -2.49 -14.52
N ASN A 56 3.98 -1.28 -14.69
CA ASN A 56 5.05 -0.90 -15.61
C ASN A 56 4.71 -1.14 -17.08
N ASN A 57 3.43 -1.01 -17.46
CA ASN A 57 2.98 -1.20 -18.83
C ASN A 57 3.01 0.10 -19.68
N GLY A 58 3.35 1.24 -19.07
CA GLY A 58 3.39 2.55 -19.71
C GLY A 58 2.05 3.30 -19.72
N LYS A 59 1.05 2.80 -18.99
CA LYS A 59 -0.26 3.42 -18.78
C LYS A 59 -0.58 3.45 -17.31
N VAL A 60 -1.48 4.36 -16.94
CA VAL A 60 -2.09 4.42 -15.61
C VAL A 60 -3.58 4.19 -15.79
N ASP A 61 -4.03 2.97 -15.52
CA ASP A 61 -5.40 2.52 -15.73
C ASP A 61 -5.91 1.61 -14.59
N ALA A 62 -7.00 0.87 -14.85
CA ALA A 62 -7.60 -0.01 -13.86
C ALA A 62 -6.64 -1.13 -13.40
N ALA A 63 -5.67 -1.54 -14.23
CA ALA A 63 -4.67 -2.54 -13.86
C ALA A 63 -3.80 -2.04 -12.69
N ASP A 64 -3.41 -0.77 -12.69
CA ASP A 64 -2.63 -0.18 -11.60
C ASP A 64 -3.43 -0.14 -10.29
N ARG A 65 -4.74 0.13 -10.37
CA ARG A 65 -5.62 0.06 -9.19
C ARG A 65 -5.66 -1.35 -8.62
N VAL A 66 -5.67 -2.38 -9.46
CA VAL A 66 -5.59 -3.78 -9.00
C VAL A 66 -4.25 -4.04 -8.31
N VAL A 67 -3.13 -3.58 -8.89
CA VAL A 67 -1.81 -3.72 -8.26
C VAL A 67 -1.77 -3.03 -6.90
N TRP A 68 -2.32 -1.82 -6.78
CA TRP A 68 -2.37 -1.10 -5.51
C TRP A 68 -3.21 -1.84 -4.47
N VAL A 69 -4.45 -2.21 -4.79
CA VAL A 69 -5.40 -2.81 -3.85
C VAL A 69 -4.95 -4.21 -3.42
N GLU A 70 -4.65 -5.08 -4.39
CA GLU A 70 -4.41 -6.49 -4.11
C GLU A 70 -2.93 -6.82 -3.89
N GLY A 71 -2.03 -6.10 -4.55
CA GLY A 71 -0.60 -6.31 -4.51
C GLY A 71 0.07 -5.57 -3.35
N LEU A 72 -0.12 -4.25 -3.28
CA LEU A 72 0.61 -3.37 -2.36
C LEU A 72 -0.09 -3.27 -1.00
N LYS A 73 -1.36 -2.85 -1.00
CA LYS A 73 -2.17 -2.77 0.21
C LYS A 73 -2.57 -4.14 0.75
N ASN A 74 -2.60 -5.15 -0.13
CA ASN A 74 -3.02 -6.51 0.17
C ASN A 74 -4.40 -6.55 0.83
N THR A 75 -5.36 -5.87 0.22
CA THR A 75 -6.77 -5.88 0.62
C THR A 75 -7.70 -6.25 -0.55
N TYR A 76 -9.00 -6.08 -0.37
CA TYR A 76 -10.07 -6.31 -1.32
C TYR A 76 -10.63 -5.00 -1.86
N PHE A 77 -11.09 -5.01 -3.11
CA PHE A 77 -12.09 -4.04 -3.53
C PHE A 77 -13.34 -4.23 -2.66
N GLY A 78 -13.86 -3.14 -2.08
CA GLY A 78 -14.94 -3.20 -1.10
C GLY A 78 -14.52 -2.87 0.33
N ASP A 79 -13.25 -3.10 0.70
CA ASP A 79 -12.72 -2.78 2.02
C ASP A 79 -12.53 -1.25 2.14
N SER A 80 -13.53 -0.58 2.71
CA SER A 80 -13.63 0.88 2.74
C SER A 80 -12.88 1.51 3.90
N ASN A 81 -12.69 0.75 4.98
CA ASN A 81 -11.92 1.18 6.14
C ASN A 81 -10.44 0.74 6.09
N LEU A 82 -10.08 -0.05 5.08
CA LEU A 82 -8.75 -0.60 4.82
C LEU A 82 -8.24 -1.51 5.96
N ASP A 83 -9.13 -2.25 6.61
CA ASP A 83 -8.83 -3.19 7.70
C ASP A 83 -8.42 -4.60 7.24
N LEU A 84 -8.22 -4.76 5.94
CA LEU A 84 -7.85 -5.99 5.22
C LEU A 84 -9.01 -6.98 5.03
N SER A 85 -10.22 -6.64 5.46
CA SER A 85 -11.42 -7.46 5.31
C SER A 85 -12.46 -6.71 4.48
N PHE A 86 -13.20 -7.43 3.63
CA PHE A 86 -14.41 -6.89 3.02
C PHE A 86 -15.62 -7.57 3.66
N ASN A 87 -16.38 -6.84 4.47
CA ASN A 87 -17.52 -7.38 5.23
C ASN A 87 -18.61 -6.32 5.46
N SER A 88 -19.65 -6.68 6.22
CA SER A 88 -20.77 -5.77 6.50
C SER A 88 -20.40 -4.43 7.14
N SER A 89 -19.27 -4.31 7.84
CA SER A 89 -18.81 -3.06 8.43
C SER A 89 -18.40 -2.02 7.38
N ASP A 90 -17.89 -2.45 6.22
CA ASP A 90 -17.58 -1.57 5.09
C ASP A 90 -18.85 -0.93 4.52
N PHE A 91 -19.94 -1.69 4.44
CA PHE A 91 -21.22 -1.15 4.02
C PHE A 91 -21.74 -0.10 5.00
N VAL A 92 -21.52 -0.28 6.31
CA VAL A 92 -21.87 0.74 7.30
C VAL A 92 -21.08 2.03 7.04
N VAL A 93 -19.78 1.92 6.73
CA VAL A 93 -18.93 3.07 6.40
C VAL A 93 -19.47 3.83 5.19
N VAL A 94 -19.65 3.18 4.04
CA VAL A 94 -20.04 3.86 2.79
C VAL A 94 -21.47 4.39 2.81
N PHE A 95 -22.41 3.69 3.45
CA PHE A 95 -23.79 4.18 3.55
C PHE A 95 -23.95 5.33 4.55
N THR A 96 -23.04 5.47 5.51
CA THR A 96 -23.00 6.65 6.39
C THR A 96 -22.64 7.93 5.62
N ALA A 97 -21.83 7.83 4.56
CA ALA A 97 -21.54 8.95 3.67
C ALA A 97 -22.76 9.40 2.84
N ALA A 98 -23.76 8.53 2.70
CA ALA A 98 -25.02 8.79 2.01
C ALA A 98 -24.83 9.29 0.56
N LYS A 99 -23.90 8.71 -0.21
CA LYS A 99 -23.60 9.10 -1.60
C LYS A 99 -24.14 8.14 -2.68
N TYR A 100 -24.61 6.96 -2.28
CA TYR A 100 -25.09 5.91 -3.19
C TYR A 100 -26.14 6.43 -4.17
N GLU A 101 -25.88 6.28 -5.46
CA GLU A 101 -26.77 6.65 -6.58
C GLU A 101 -27.17 8.14 -6.59
N LYS A 102 -26.37 9.01 -5.97
CA LYS A 102 -26.61 10.47 -5.97
C LYS A 102 -25.86 11.22 -7.07
N GLY A 103 -24.88 10.60 -7.71
CA GLY A 103 -24.00 11.26 -8.68
C GLY A 103 -23.10 12.35 -8.08
N THR A 104 -23.00 12.41 -6.75
CA THR A 104 -22.08 13.32 -6.05
C THR A 104 -20.70 12.70 -5.93
N PRO A 105 -19.61 13.48 -5.97
CA PRO A 105 -18.26 12.97 -5.84
C PRO A 105 -18.10 12.08 -4.60
N ALA A 106 -17.58 10.87 -4.77
CA ALA A 106 -17.28 9.93 -3.71
C ALA A 106 -15.80 9.54 -3.76
N THR A 107 -15.23 9.27 -2.60
CA THR A 107 -13.88 8.70 -2.45
C THR A 107 -13.98 7.19 -2.23
N TRP A 108 -12.83 6.50 -2.22
CA TRP A 108 -12.76 5.08 -1.87
C TRP A 108 -13.52 4.73 -0.59
N ALA A 109 -13.27 5.48 0.50
CA ALA A 109 -13.90 5.27 1.80
C ALA A 109 -15.39 5.61 1.81
N GLU A 110 -15.91 6.23 0.76
CA GLU A 110 -17.32 6.57 0.58
C GLU A 110 -18.00 5.72 -0.50
N GLY A 111 -17.29 4.75 -1.07
CA GLY A 111 -17.81 3.71 -1.96
C GLY A 111 -17.37 3.78 -3.43
N ASP A 112 -16.50 4.71 -3.83
CA ASP A 112 -15.91 4.76 -5.19
C ASP A 112 -14.82 3.70 -5.36
N TRP A 113 -15.22 2.43 -5.40
CA TRP A 113 -14.31 1.29 -5.51
C TRP A 113 -13.89 1.03 -6.96
N ASN A 114 -14.67 1.45 -7.95
CA ASN A 114 -14.27 1.38 -9.36
C ASN A 114 -13.38 2.56 -9.80
N GLY A 115 -13.33 3.64 -9.03
CA GLY A 115 -12.49 4.82 -9.27
C GLY A 115 -13.08 5.81 -10.28
N ASP A 116 -14.37 5.74 -10.62
CA ASP A 116 -15.03 6.63 -11.58
C ASP A 116 -15.48 7.97 -10.97
N GLY A 117 -15.32 8.12 -9.64
CA GLY A 117 -15.58 9.35 -8.90
C GLY A 117 -16.96 9.41 -8.26
N VAL A 118 -17.80 8.40 -8.38
CA VAL A 118 -19.12 8.35 -7.73
C VAL A 118 -19.37 6.99 -7.07
N PHE A 119 -20.23 6.96 -6.06
CA PHE A 119 -20.66 5.69 -5.46
C PHE A 119 -21.97 5.23 -6.10
N SER A 120 -21.92 4.13 -6.85
CA SER A 120 -23.02 3.58 -7.63
C SER A 120 -23.04 2.05 -7.58
N SER A 121 -24.04 1.45 -8.24
CA SER A 121 -24.09 0.00 -8.43
C SER A 121 -22.91 -0.58 -9.20
N ALA A 122 -22.17 0.22 -9.99
CA ALA A 122 -20.97 -0.23 -10.69
C ALA A 122 -19.83 -0.59 -9.72
N ASP A 123 -19.75 0.08 -8.57
CA ASP A 123 -18.76 -0.21 -7.53
C ASP A 123 -18.97 -1.59 -6.91
N PHE A 124 -20.22 -1.99 -6.72
CA PHE A 124 -20.54 -3.34 -6.25
C PHE A 124 -20.07 -4.42 -7.21
N VAL A 125 -20.14 -4.19 -8.53
CA VAL A 125 -19.65 -5.16 -9.51
C VAL A 125 -18.16 -5.39 -9.31
N VAL A 126 -17.38 -4.32 -9.13
CA VAL A 126 -15.94 -4.42 -8.89
C VAL A 126 -15.66 -5.11 -7.55
N ALA A 127 -16.29 -4.67 -6.45
CA ALA A 127 -16.06 -5.25 -5.12
C ALA A 127 -16.41 -6.74 -5.03
N PHE A 128 -17.50 -7.18 -5.65
CA PHE A 128 -17.91 -8.58 -5.59
C PHE A 128 -17.20 -9.48 -6.61
N SER A 129 -16.59 -8.93 -7.66
CA SER A 129 -15.86 -9.72 -8.66
C SER A 129 -14.68 -10.51 -8.07
N GLY A 130 -14.07 -10.02 -6.98
CA GLY A 130 -12.97 -10.68 -6.28
C GLY A 130 -13.39 -11.80 -5.31
N ALA A 131 -14.70 -12.02 -5.12
CA ALA A 131 -15.26 -13.02 -4.18
C ALA A 131 -14.71 -12.92 -2.73
N GLY A 132 -14.28 -11.72 -2.30
CA GLY A 132 -13.66 -11.49 -1.00
C GLY A 132 -14.64 -11.18 0.14
N TYR A 133 -15.93 -11.02 -0.16
CA TYR A 133 -16.93 -10.67 0.84
C TYR A 133 -17.07 -11.75 1.91
N GLU A 134 -16.91 -11.37 3.17
CA GLU A 134 -16.93 -12.26 4.35
C GLU A 134 -15.88 -13.39 4.27
N ALA A 135 -14.82 -13.23 3.47
CA ALA A 135 -13.70 -14.17 3.40
C ALA A 135 -12.73 -14.03 4.60
N GLY A 136 -12.89 -12.97 5.40
CA GLY A 136 -11.99 -12.58 6.49
C GLY A 136 -10.82 -11.72 6.03
N PRO A 137 -9.91 -11.33 6.95
CA PRO A 137 -8.74 -10.52 6.62
C PRO A 137 -7.79 -11.24 5.66
N ARG A 138 -7.23 -10.55 4.67
CA ARG A 138 -6.17 -11.13 3.82
C ARG A 138 -4.96 -11.51 4.68
N PRO A 139 -4.39 -12.71 4.51
CA PRO A 139 -3.15 -13.07 5.18
C PRO A 139 -2.04 -12.14 4.73
N ALA A 140 -1.13 -11.80 5.63
CA ALA A 140 0.06 -11.03 5.28
C ALA A 140 0.81 -11.74 4.15
N GLN A 141 1.19 -10.99 3.11
CA GLN A 141 2.02 -11.54 2.05
C GLN A 141 3.37 -11.98 2.62
N ALA A 142 3.75 -13.23 2.36
CA ALA A 142 5.05 -13.73 2.75
C ALA A 142 6.12 -13.02 1.92
N VAL A 143 6.82 -12.05 2.52
CA VAL A 143 7.98 -11.42 1.91
C VAL A 143 9.14 -12.43 2.00
N PRO A 144 9.73 -12.89 0.87
CA PRO A 144 10.89 -13.78 0.92
C PRO A 144 12.00 -13.11 1.73
N GLU A 145 12.43 -13.74 2.82
CA GLU A 145 13.55 -13.22 3.59
C GLU A 145 14.77 -13.10 2.66
N PRO A 146 15.53 -11.99 2.72
CA PRO A 146 16.76 -11.89 1.96
C PRO A 146 17.66 -13.08 2.36
N ALA A 147 18.35 -13.68 1.39
CA ALA A 147 19.21 -14.86 1.58
C ALA A 147 20.48 -14.57 2.42
N VAL A 148 20.39 -13.68 3.41
CA VAL A 148 21.41 -13.32 4.39
C VAL A 148 21.97 -14.53 5.14
N PRO A 149 21.19 -15.58 5.52
CA PRO A 149 21.78 -16.70 6.24
C PRO A 149 22.83 -17.46 5.41
N ALA A 150 22.66 -17.56 4.09
CA ALA A 150 23.64 -18.23 3.22
C ALA A 150 24.95 -17.42 3.09
N ALA A 151 24.85 -16.09 3.01
CA ALA A 151 26.02 -15.21 2.90
C ALA A 151 26.86 -15.19 4.18
N LEU A 152 26.22 -15.21 5.36
CA LEU A 152 26.91 -15.27 6.65
C LEU A 152 27.60 -16.62 6.87
N ILE A 153 26.95 -17.73 6.51
CA ILE A 153 27.54 -19.07 6.61
C ILE A 153 28.74 -19.21 5.66
N ALA A 154 28.64 -18.72 4.42
CA ALA A 154 29.76 -18.74 3.47
C ALA A 154 30.95 -17.92 3.96
N MET A 155 30.72 -16.75 4.56
CA MET A 155 31.77 -15.90 5.12
C MET A 155 32.50 -16.59 6.29
N VAL A 156 31.76 -17.22 7.21
CA VAL A 156 32.33 -17.97 8.34
C VAL A 156 33.14 -19.16 7.85
N VAL A 157 32.64 -19.91 6.86
CA VAL A 157 33.38 -21.04 6.25
C VAL A 157 34.66 -20.56 5.56
N CYS A 158 34.62 -19.45 4.82
CA CYS A 158 35.82 -18.87 4.21
C CYS A 158 36.86 -18.39 5.23
N LEU A 159 36.42 -17.82 6.36
CA LEU A 159 37.32 -17.39 7.45
C LEU A 159 37.94 -18.58 8.18
N MET A 160 37.17 -19.65 8.44
CA MET A 160 37.67 -20.89 9.04
C MET A 160 38.64 -21.63 8.10
N ALA A 161 38.35 -21.71 6.81
CA ALA A 161 39.22 -22.33 5.81
C ALA A 161 40.55 -21.55 5.62
N ARG A 162 40.54 -20.22 5.80
CA ARG A 162 41.76 -19.39 5.79
C ARG A 162 42.62 -19.60 7.03
N ARG A 163 42.01 -19.85 8.20
CA ARG A 163 42.73 -20.06 9.47
C ARG A 163 43.53 -21.38 9.49
N ASN A 164 43.00 -22.43 8.85
CA ASN A 164 43.61 -23.76 8.86
C ASN A 164 44.68 -23.98 7.77
N ARG A 165 45.07 -22.94 7.01
CA ARG A 165 46.11 -23.00 5.97
C ARG A 165 47.45 -22.36 6.40
N LYS A 166 47.64 -22.10 7.68
CA LYS A 166 48.93 -21.75 8.31
C LYS A 166 49.38 -22.91 9.17
#